data_AF-A2G9U9-F1
#
_entry.id   AF-A2G9U9-F1
#
_cell.length_a   1.000
_cell.length_b   1.000
_cell.length_c   1.000
_cell.angle_alpha   90.00
_cell.angle_beta   90.00
_cell.angle_gamma   90.00
#
_symmetry.space_group_name_H-M   'P 1'
#
loop_
_entity.id
_entity.type
_entity.pdbx_description
1 polymer ?
#
loop_
_entity_poly.entity_id
_entity_poly.type
_entity_poly.pdbx_seq_one_letter_code
_entity_poly.pdbx_strand_id
1 'polypeptide(L)'
;MSRRLLNQIINESQSSSGTWSYTFMFEVRNILKNLRQNDKVKVFTGLFEVILHKEITELQKFKLSQLLCYIYNSYPEIFKETLATFKPLIKIRYQAAQQDSELSKASYNLLKNL
;
A
#
# COMPACT_ATOMS: atom_id res chain seq x y z
N MET A 1 8.06 17.99 -6.09
CA MET A 1 8.22 17.70 -4.65
C MET A 1 7.56 16.38 -4.26
N SER A 2 6.29 16.15 -4.64
CA SER A 2 5.54 14.89 -4.44
C SER A 2 6.28 13.63 -4.93
N ARG A 3 6.82 13.64 -6.16
CA ARG A 3 7.61 12.49 -6.70
C ARG A 3 8.85 12.17 -5.87
N ARG A 4 9.55 13.19 -5.35
CA ARG A 4 10.75 13.00 -4.51
C ARG A 4 10.37 12.33 -3.20
N LEU A 5 9.30 12.81 -2.54
CA LEU A 5 8.80 12.21 -1.30
C LEU A 5 8.35 10.76 -1.51
N LEU A 6 7.60 10.49 -2.59
CA LEU A 6 7.16 9.14 -2.91
C LEU A 6 8.34 8.18 -3.08
N ASN A 7 9.36 8.57 -3.86
CA ASN A 7 10.57 7.75 -4.03
C ASN A 7 11.31 7.54 -2.71
N GLN A 8 11.40 8.55 -1.85
CA GLN A 8 12.01 8.41 -0.52
C GLN A 8 11.27 7.38 0.33
N ILE A 9 9.93 7.41 0.33
CA ILE A 9 9.10 6.44 1.05
C ILE A 9 9.32 5.02 0.51
N ILE A 10 9.31 4.85 -0.81
CA ILE A 10 9.51 3.54 -1.43
C ILE A 10 10.89 3.01 -1.09
N ASN A 11 11.95 3.81 -1.24
CA ASN A 11 13.31 3.38 -0.95
C ASN A 11 13.50 3.01 0.53
N GLU A 12 13.00 3.83 1.45
CA GLU A 12 13.09 3.54 2.89
C GLU A 12 12.30 2.28 3.27
N SER A 13 11.17 2.00 2.59
CA SER A 13 10.39 0.79 2.82
C SER A 13 11.18 -0.50 2.52
N GLN A 14 12.17 -0.42 1.63
CA GLN A 14 13.02 -1.55 1.25
C GLN A 14 14.04 -1.93 2.34
N SER A 15 14.23 -1.10 3.36
CA SER A 15 15.09 -1.42 4.49
C SER A 15 14.65 -2.72 5.19
N SER A 16 15.61 -3.46 5.75
CA SER A 16 15.37 -4.72 6.47
C SER A 16 14.73 -4.52 7.86
N SER A 17 14.72 -3.29 8.38
CA SER A 17 14.10 -2.95 9.66
C SER A 17 12.62 -3.35 9.67
N GLY A 18 12.10 -3.91 10.76
CA GLY A 18 10.68 -4.30 10.85
C GLY A 18 9.68 -3.13 10.90
N THR A 19 10.18 -1.91 11.15
CA THR A 19 9.40 -0.70 11.35
C THR A 19 10.10 0.51 10.70
N TRP A 20 9.38 1.61 10.60
CA TRP A 20 9.95 2.91 10.24
C TRP A 20 10.73 3.50 11.42
N SER A 21 11.82 4.20 11.13
CA SER A 21 12.46 5.02 12.15
C SER A 21 11.54 6.19 12.54
N TYR A 22 11.62 6.62 13.80
CA TYR A 22 10.83 7.75 14.30
C TYR A 22 11.13 9.03 13.49
N THR A 23 12.41 9.28 13.22
CA THR A 23 12.88 10.43 12.45
C THR A 23 12.30 10.44 11.05
N PHE A 24 12.35 9.30 10.34
CA PHE A 24 11.76 9.18 9.02
C PHE A 24 10.26 9.48 9.02
N MET A 25 9.51 8.88 9.95
CA MET A 25 8.07 9.15 10.05
C MET A 25 7.79 10.61 10.35
N PHE A 26 8.54 11.23 11.25
CA PHE A 26 8.40 12.64 11.59
C PHE A 26 8.64 13.55 10.37
N GLU A 27 9.69 13.29 9.59
CA GLU A 27 10.00 14.01 8.36
C GLU A 27 8.90 13.88 7.31
N VAL A 28 8.45 12.65 7.03
CA VAL A 28 7.36 12.39 6.08
C VAL A 28 6.10 13.16 6.48
N ARG A 29 5.74 13.16 7.77
CA ARG A 29 4.59 13.90 8.29
C ARG A 29 4.72 15.41 8.06
N ASN A 30 5.88 15.99 8.35
CA ASN A 30 6.13 17.41 8.16
C ASN A 30 6.07 17.80 6.68
N ILE A 31 6.64 16.98 5.79
CA ILE A 31 6.58 17.23 4.36
C ILE A 31 5.12 17.15 3.88
N LEU A 32 4.39 16.08 4.24
CA LEU A 32 2.98 15.92 3.88
C LEU A 32 2.14 17.10 4.35
N LYS A 33 2.30 17.57 5.58
CA LYS A 33 1.57 18.72 6.11
C LYS A 33 1.71 19.96 5.22
N ASN A 34 2.90 20.19 4.69
CA ASN A 34 3.23 21.35 3.86
C ASN A 34 2.94 21.19 2.36
N LEU A 35 2.59 19.98 1.90
CA LEU A 35 2.23 19.77 0.49
C LEU A 35 0.87 20.37 0.15
N ARG A 36 0.72 20.83 -1.10
CA ARG A 36 -0.60 21.17 -1.67
C ARG A 36 -1.46 19.91 -1.80
N GLN A 37 -2.78 20.06 -1.81
CA GLN A 37 -3.72 18.93 -1.91
C GLN A 37 -3.44 18.04 -3.12
N ASN A 38 -3.25 18.62 -4.31
CA ASN A 38 -2.94 17.87 -5.53
C ASN A 38 -1.61 17.08 -5.42
N ASP A 39 -0.64 17.57 -4.66
CA ASP A 39 0.62 16.85 -4.43
C ASP A 39 0.45 15.71 -3.42
N LYS A 40 -0.43 15.86 -2.42
CA LYS A 40 -0.80 14.77 -1.52
C LYS A 40 -1.46 13.63 -2.28
N VAL A 41 -2.44 13.95 -3.14
CA VAL A 41 -3.13 12.96 -4.00
C VAL A 41 -2.10 12.15 -4.79
N LYS A 42 -1.15 12.81 -5.47
CA LYS A 42 -0.09 12.12 -6.23
C LYS A 42 0.73 11.14 -5.39
N VAL A 43 1.09 11.53 -4.16
CA VAL A 43 1.83 10.65 -3.24
C VAL A 43 0.95 9.45 -2.86
N PHE A 44 -0.32 9.68 -2.52
CA PHE A 44 -1.21 8.61 -2.06
C PHE A 44 -1.55 7.63 -3.18
N THR A 45 -1.84 8.14 -4.38
CA THR A 45 -2.04 7.34 -5.59
C THR A 45 -0.81 6.45 -5.84
N GLY A 46 0.40 7.01 -5.79
CA GLY A 46 1.62 6.24 -5.98
C GLY A 46 1.85 5.17 -4.89
N LEU A 47 1.47 5.43 -3.64
CA LEU A 47 1.53 4.42 -2.57
C LEU A 47 0.55 3.27 -2.85
N PHE A 48 -0.68 3.57 -3.26
CA PHE A 48 -1.65 2.56 -3.64
C PHE A 48 -1.19 1.74 -4.84
N GLU A 49 -0.63 2.38 -5.87
CA GLU A 49 -0.03 1.69 -7.02
C GLU A 49 1.04 0.71 -6.55
N VAL A 50 2.01 1.15 -5.76
CA VAL A 50 3.10 0.27 -5.28
C VAL A 50 2.56 -0.91 -4.47
N ILE A 51 1.61 -0.68 -3.56
CA ILE A 51 0.98 -1.75 -2.77
C ILE A 51 0.19 -2.72 -3.65
N LEU A 52 -0.48 -2.18 -4.67
CA LEU A 52 -1.29 -2.91 -5.63
C LEU A 52 -0.50 -3.31 -6.88
N HIS A 53 0.83 -3.30 -6.89
CA HIS A 53 1.65 -3.91 -7.93
C HIS A 53 2.45 -5.08 -7.31
N LYS A 54 2.77 -6.10 -8.13
CA LYS A 54 3.05 -7.47 -7.62
C LYS A 54 4.49 -7.69 -7.11
N GLU A 55 5.34 -6.68 -7.09
CA GLU A 55 6.78 -6.84 -6.82
C GLU A 55 7.23 -6.09 -5.56
N ILE A 56 6.52 -6.29 -4.45
CA ILE A 56 6.99 -5.82 -3.13
C ILE A 56 6.82 -6.92 -2.08
N THR A 57 7.73 -6.95 -1.11
CA THR A 57 7.71 -7.95 -0.04
C THR A 57 6.56 -7.70 0.94
N GLU A 58 6.18 -8.72 1.72
CA GLU A 58 5.17 -8.54 2.78
C GLU A 58 5.61 -7.50 3.83
N LEU A 59 6.91 -7.43 4.13
CA LEU A 59 7.45 -6.40 5.01
C LEU A 59 7.27 -4.99 4.43
N GLN A 60 7.54 -4.81 3.12
CA GLN A 60 7.32 -3.54 2.44
C GLN A 60 5.83 -3.17 2.43
N LYS A 61 4.93 -4.12 2.13
CA LYS A 61 3.47 -3.92 2.21
C LYS A 61 3.05 -3.47 3.60
N PHE A 62 3.54 -4.14 4.64
CA PHE A 62 3.25 -3.81 6.04
C PHE A 62 3.65 -2.37 6.35
N LYS A 63 4.90 -2.00 6.07
CA LYS A 63 5.41 -0.63 6.26
C LYS A 63 4.58 0.42 5.52
N LEU A 64 4.34 0.23 4.23
CA LEU A 64 3.57 1.18 3.43
C LEU A 64 2.12 1.29 3.93
N SER A 65 1.54 0.18 4.42
CA SER A 65 0.22 0.17 5.04
C SER A 65 0.18 0.99 6.34
N GLN A 66 1.23 0.92 7.17
CA GLN A 66 1.32 1.78 8.36
C GLN A 66 1.29 3.28 8.00
N LEU A 67 1.96 3.67 6.92
CA LEU A 67 1.92 5.05 6.45
C LEU A 67 0.54 5.42 5.89
N LEU A 68 -0.11 4.52 5.15
CA LEU A 68 -1.49 4.72 4.70
C LEU A 68 -2.47 4.87 5.87
N CYS A 69 -2.31 4.13 6.97
CA CYS A 69 -3.11 4.33 8.18
C CYS A 69 -2.92 5.73 8.78
N TYR A 70 -1.68 6.23 8.82
CA TYR A 70 -1.43 7.61 9.23
C TYR A 70 -2.14 8.62 8.31
N ILE A 71 -2.06 8.40 6.99
CA ILE A 71 -2.71 9.24 5.99
C ILE A 71 -4.23 9.24 6.16
N TYR A 72 -4.84 8.07 6.35
CA TYR A 72 -6.27 7.94 6.59
C TYR A 72 -6.73 8.78 7.80
N ASN A 73 -5.97 8.73 8.90
CA ASN A 73 -6.30 9.48 10.11
C ASN A 73 -6.09 11.00 9.96
N SER A 74 -5.12 11.42 9.13
CA SER A 74 -4.75 12.84 9.00
C SER A 74 -5.45 13.57 7.85
N TYR A 75 -5.80 12.84 6.79
CA TYR A 75 -6.34 13.35 5.53
C TYR A 75 -7.47 12.44 5.00
N PRO A 76 -8.54 12.21 5.79
CA PRO A 76 -9.55 11.19 5.50
C PRO A 76 -10.25 11.40 4.15
N GLU A 77 -10.57 12.63 3.76
CA GLU A 77 -11.29 12.90 2.52
C GLU A 77 -10.42 12.62 1.28
N ILE A 78 -9.16 13.07 1.29
CA ILE A 78 -8.21 12.79 0.19
C ILE A 78 -7.96 11.28 0.10
N PHE A 79 -7.86 10.60 1.24
CA PHE A 79 -7.69 9.15 1.28
C PHE A 79 -8.89 8.42 0.67
N LYS A 80 -10.13 8.78 1.05
CA LYS A 80 -11.36 8.18 0.51
C LYS A 80 -11.47 8.40 -1.00
N GLU A 81 -11.18 9.62 -1.46
CA GLU A 81 -11.19 9.97 -2.89
C GLU A 81 -10.18 9.10 -3.66
N THR A 82 -8.95 9.01 -3.16
CA THR A 82 -7.90 8.19 -3.79
C THR A 82 -8.29 6.71 -3.78
N LEU A 83 -8.80 6.20 -2.65
CA LEU A 83 -9.22 4.80 -2.52
C LEU A 83 -10.34 4.44 -3.51
N ALA A 84 -11.28 5.35 -3.76
CA ALA A 84 -12.36 5.13 -4.71
C ALA A 84 -11.83 4.81 -6.13
N THR A 85 -10.74 5.47 -6.55
CA THR A 85 -10.06 5.20 -7.83
C THR A 85 -9.51 3.77 -7.91
N PHE A 86 -9.01 3.22 -6.79
CA PHE A 86 -8.40 1.90 -6.75
C PHE A 86 -9.36 0.76 -6.36
N LYS A 87 -10.56 1.07 -5.89
CA LYS A 87 -11.57 0.08 -5.47
C LYS A 87 -11.86 -1.01 -6.53
N PRO A 88 -11.96 -0.70 -7.84
CA PRO A 88 -12.12 -1.74 -8.86
C PRO A 88 -10.92 -2.68 -8.96
N LEU A 89 -9.69 -2.14 -8.94
CA LEU A 89 -8.44 -2.89 -8.98
C LEU A 89 -8.26 -3.80 -7.75
N ILE A 90 -8.60 -3.29 -6.57
CA ILE A 90 -8.59 -4.07 -5.31
C ILE A 90 -9.57 -5.25 -5.41
N LYS A 91 -10.78 -5.01 -5.91
CA LYS A 91 -11.80 -6.05 -6.08
C LYS A 91 -11.32 -7.17 -7.01
N ILE A 92 -10.74 -6.82 -8.16
CA ILE A 92 -10.18 -7.79 -9.12
C ILE A 92 -9.10 -8.64 -8.45
N ARG A 93 -8.17 -8.02 -7.71
CA ARG A 93 -7.09 -8.74 -7.02
C ARG A 93 -7.59 -9.65 -5.91
N TYR A 94 -8.57 -9.20 -5.14
CA TYR A 94 -9.20 -10.01 -4.10
C TYR A 94 -9.87 -11.25 -4.70
N GLN A 95 -10.61 -11.09 -5.80
CA GLN A 95 -11.24 -12.20 -6.51
C GLN A 95 -10.21 -13.19 -7.09
N ALA A 96 -9.11 -12.69 -7.68
CA ALA A 96 -8.02 -13.54 -8.17
C ALA A 96 -7.34 -14.32 -7.02
N ALA A 97 -7.08 -13.69 -5.88
CA ALA A 97 -6.51 -14.34 -4.71
C ALA A 97 -7.44 -15.42 -4.12
N GLN A 98 -8.76 -15.20 -4.17
CA GLN A 98 -9.74 -16.21 -3.76
C GLN A 98 -9.76 -17.44 -4.70
N GLN A 99 -9.62 -17.23 -6.01
CA GLN A 99 -9.50 -18.32 -6.99
C GLN A 99 -8.19 -19.11 -6.86
N ASP A 100 -7.07 -18.45 -6.55
CA ASP A 100 -5.80 -19.13 -6.22
C ASP A 100 -5.92 -19.96 -4.92
N SER A 101 -6.78 -19.56 -3.97
CA SER A 101 -7.10 -20.38 -2.79
C SER A 101 -8.04 -21.57 -3.11
N GLU A 102 -8.83 -21.48 -4.18
CA GLU A 102 -9.68 -22.59 -4.67
C GLU A 102 -8.87 -23.62 -5.47
N LEU A 103 -7.73 -23.24 -6.06
CA LEU A 103 -6.72 -24.18 -6.60
C LEU A 103 -6.14 -25.10 -5.50
N SER A 104 -6.07 -24.63 -4.25
CA SER A 104 -5.77 -25.47 -3.08
C SER A 104 -6.92 -26.44 -2.73
N LYS A 105 -8.19 -26.02 -2.87
CA LYS A 105 -9.34 -26.92 -2.73
C LYS A 105 -9.40 -27.98 -3.83
N ALA A 106 -9.04 -27.64 -5.06
CA ALA A 106 -8.96 -28.60 -6.17
C ALA A 106 -7.88 -29.66 -5.90
N SER A 107 -6.72 -29.25 -5.39
CA SER A 107 -5.63 -30.16 -4.96
C SER A 107 -6.04 -31.02 -3.75
N TYR A 108 -6.76 -30.45 -2.77
CA TYR A 108 -7.31 -31.17 -1.62
C TYR A 108 -8.39 -32.19 -2.02
N ASN A 109 -9.28 -31.85 -2.95
CA ASN A 109 -10.31 -32.78 -3.46
C ASN A 109 -9.71 -33.89 -4.35
N LEU A 110 -8.59 -33.61 -5.03
CA LEU A 110 -7.84 -34.62 -5.77
C LEU A 110 -7.15 -35.62 -4.83
N LEU A 111 -6.61 -35.14 -3.70
CA LEU A 111 -5.95 -35.96 -2.68
C LEU A 111 -6.92 -36.68 -1.72
N LYS A 112 -8.17 -36.22 -1.60
CA LYS A 112 -9.23 -36.84 -0.78
C LYS A 112 -9.85 -38.10 -1.40
N ASN A 113 -9.64 -38.30 -2.71
CA ASN A 113 -10.13 -39.46 -3.46
C ASN A 113 -9.02 -40.47 -3.79
N LEU A 114 -7.83 -40.31 -3.20
CA LEU A 114 -6.83 -41.36 -3.00
C LEU A 114 -7.00 -41.95 -1.59
#